data_AF-A0A6A4ZID5-F1
#
_entry.id   AF-A0A6A4ZID5-F1
#
_cell.length_a   1.000
_cell.length_b   1.000
_cell.length_c   1.000
_cell.angle_alpha   90.00
_cell.angle_beta   90.00
_cell.angle_gamma   90.00
#
_symmetry.space_group_name_H-M   'P 1'
#
loop_
_entity.id
_entity.type
_entity.pdbx_description
1 polymer ?
#
loop_
_entity_poly.entity_id
_entity_poly.type
_entity_poly.pdbx_seq_one_letter_code
_entity_poly.pdbx_strand_id
1 'polypeptide(L)'
;MRTNAPKDDLYLFIEFIVDLVSESASEMKRKERKQTKEEMPPPLSDTSIEMTCCWAKVPLVNLLSTTVDIIRLEEPLFGGTILNPVELDEDEISRRRYGWRAIAKALKPYTPPMLSIKSLQIPKLSVQEKLQIAQLPSTVVAPYSAVPMLQEYMLLMMSVLSNLQSPSSVHTCEPALKLFPKILDDHIVYEAFRLVFDNEMRGPFKTPNDRTQRFCDLVLRMWPAFIVPKPRIADEETKECESKDDRAKHMHSMAKGKYGLRDVKETSVPFHVRELVERT
;
A
#
# COMPACT_ATOMS: atom_id res chain seq x y z
N MET A 1 20.20 31.25 -28.55
CA MET A 1 18.84 30.67 -28.48
C MET A 1 18.90 29.46 -27.56
N ARG A 2 18.29 29.52 -26.36
CA ARG A 2 18.05 28.31 -25.55
C ARG A 2 16.83 27.63 -26.16
N THR A 3 17.02 26.49 -26.79
CA THR A 3 15.92 25.61 -27.17
C THR A 3 15.46 24.93 -25.89
N ASN A 4 14.36 25.42 -25.29
CA ASN A 4 13.72 24.72 -24.17
C ASN A 4 13.39 23.31 -24.67
N ALA A 5 14.08 22.30 -24.12
CA ALA A 5 13.75 20.94 -24.43
C ALA A 5 12.46 20.59 -23.66
N PRO A 6 11.55 19.75 -24.19
CA PRO A 6 10.32 19.37 -23.49
C PRO A 6 10.54 18.83 -22.07
N LYS A 7 11.76 18.36 -21.77
CA LYS A 7 12.17 17.87 -20.45
C LYS A 7 12.34 18.96 -19.40
N ASP A 8 12.57 20.20 -19.79
CA ASP A 8 12.80 21.34 -18.90
C ASP A 8 11.49 21.78 -18.18
N ASP A 9 10.34 21.44 -18.77
CA ASP A 9 9.00 21.81 -18.28
C ASP A 9 8.25 20.65 -17.59
N LEU A 10 8.87 19.47 -17.44
CA LEU A 10 8.26 18.32 -16.78
C LEU A 10 8.57 18.28 -15.29
N TYR A 11 7.54 18.03 -14.48
CA TYR A 11 7.63 17.94 -13.04
C TYR A 11 7.00 16.64 -12.52
N LEU A 12 7.66 16.03 -11.54
CA LEU A 12 7.08 15.01 -10.68
C LEU A 12 6.48 15.71 -9.46
N PHE A 13 5.21 15.47 -9.21
CA PHE A 13 4.54 15.93 -8.00
C PHE A 13 4.43 14.76 -7.03
N ILE A 14 4.80 15.02 -5.78
CA ILE A 14 4.73 14.04 -4.68
C ILE A 14 3.75 14.61 -3.66
N GLU A 15 2.65 13.90 -3.41
CA GLU A 15 1.69 14.24 -2.35
C GLU A 15 1.79 13.25 -1.20
N PHE A 16 1.76 13.77 0.02
CA PHE A 16 1.74 12.97 1.24
C PHE A 16 0.32 12.89 1.78
N ILE A 17 -0.21 11.68 1.77
CA ILE A 17 -1.52 11.36 2.32
C ILE A 17 -1.30 10.72 3.68
N VAL A 18 -2.01 11.21 4.69
CA VAL A 18 -1.98 10.69 6.04
C VAL A 18 -3.36 10.16 6.39
N ASP A 19 -3.40 8.93 6.86
CA ASP A 19 -4.60 8.35 7.45
C ASP A 19 -4.75 8.84 8.89
N LEU A 20 -5.63 9.81 9.10
CA LEU A 20 -5.98 10.21 10.44
C LEU A 20 -6.99 9.21 11.00
N VAL A 21 -6.53 8.46 12.00
CA VAL A 21 -7.41 7.69 12.86
C VAL A 21 -7.93 8.66 13.93
N SER A 22 -9.16 9.12 13.76
CA SER A 22 -9.84 9.91 14.77
C SER A 22 -10.20 8.99 15.95
N GLU A 23 -9.45 9.05 17.05
CA GLU A 23 -10.04 8.69 18.35
C GLU A 23 -11.11 9.75 18.65
N SER A 24 -12.37 9.35 18.72
CA SER A 24 -13.46 10.29 18.98
C SER A 24 -13.21 11.05 20.29
N ALA A 25 -13.65 12.30 20.43
CA ALA A 25 -13.49 13.07 21.68
C ALA A 25 -14.11 12.35 22.90
N SER A 26 -15.12 11.51 22.65
CA SER A 26 -15.70 10.54 23.56
C SER A 26 -14.70 9.48 24.05
N GLU A 27 -13.80 8.99 23.21
CA GLU A 27 -12.76 8.00 23.56
C GLU A 27 -11.62 8.60 24.38
N MET A 28 -11.19 9.83 24.09
CA MET A 28 -10.20 10.52 24.94
C MET A 28 -10.74 10.76 26.35
N LYS A 29 -11.98 11.26 26.48
CA LYS A 29 -12.66 11.42 27.79
C LYS A 29 -12.97 10.08 28.47
N ARG A 30 -13.17 9.00 27.69
CA ARG A 30 -13.41 7.64 28.20
C ARG A 30 -12.12 6.98 28.70
N LYS A 31 -10.96 7.25 28.11
CA LYS A 31 -9.64 6.84 28.64
C LYS A 31 -9.34 7.54 29.97
N GLU A 32 -9.68 8.83 30.10
CA GLU A 32 -9.60 9.54 31.38
C GLU A 32 -10.58 8.97 32.44
N ARG A 33 -11.77 8.50 32.03
CA ARG A 33 -12.77 7.90 32.93
C ARG A 33 -12.57 6.40 33.21
N LYS A 34 -11.75 5.68 32.42
CA LYS A 34 -11.45 4.24 32.55
C LYS A 34 -10.61 3.86 33.77
N GLN A 35 -10.23 4.81 34.65
CA GLN A 35 -9.74 4.48 35.99
C GLN A 35 -10.85 4.02 36.95
N THR A 36 -12.13 4.04 36.55
CA THR A 36 -13.21 3.54 37.38
C THR A 36 -14.21 2.74 36.54
N LYS A 37 -14.41 1.50 36.99
CA LYS A 37 -15.16 0.36 36.43
C LYS A 37 -16.38 0.60 35.51
N GLU A 38 -16.53 -0.42 34.66
CA GLU A 38 -17.76 -1.06 34.14
C GLU A 38 -18.26 -0.84 32.71
N GLU A 39 -18.84 -1.94 32.23
CA GLU A 39 -19.05 -2.44 30.88
C GLU A 39 -20.14 -1.68 30.12
N MET A 40 -19.82 -1.23 28.91
CA MET A 40 -20.82 -0.87 27.89
C MET A 40 -20.17 -0.90 26.49
N PRO A 41 -20.95 -1.23 25.43
CA PRO A 41 -20.44 -1.62 24.12
C PRO A 41 -19.59 -0.54 23.43
N PRO A 42 -18.63 -0.92 22.57
CA PRO A 42 -17.75 0.03 21.89
C PRO A 42 -18.50 0.77 20.76
N PRO A 43 -18.23 2.08 20.57
CA PRO A 43 -18.81 2.84 19.47
C PRO A 43 -18.31 2.33 18.11
N LEU A 44 -19.21 2.42 17.13
CA LEU A 44 -18.97 2.02 15.75
C LEU A 44 -18.04 3.00 15.02
N SER A 45 -17.06 2.41 14.32
CA SER A 45 -16.24 2.94 13.22
C SER A 45 -14.93 3.66 13.57
N ASP A 46 -13.83 2.89 13.47
CA ASP A 46 -12.52 3.39 13.02
C ASP A 46 -12.65 3.84 11.57
N THR A 47 -13.31 4.97 11.32
CA THR A 47 -13.26 5.61 10.01
C THR A 47 -11.97 6.40 9.92
N SER A 48 -10.93 5.79 9.37
CA SER A 48 -9.73 6.52 8.97
C SER A 48 -10.13 7.52 7.89
N ILE A 49 -9.86 8.80 8.15
CA ILE A 49 -10.05 9.86 7.17
C ILE A 49 -8.69 10.08 6.50
N GLU A 50 -8.61 9.76 5.21
CA GLU A 50 -7.48 10.13 4.36
C GLU A 50 -7.44 11.65 4.24
N MET A 51 -6.30 12.25 4.59
CA MET A 51 -6.07 13.68 4.42
C MET A 51 -4.70 13.92 3.78
N THR A 52 -4.68 14.65 2.67
CA THR A 52 -3.43 15.17 2.11
C THR A 52 -2.91 16.29 3.01
N CYS A 53 -1.67 16.16 3.48
CA CYS A 53 -1.08 17.10 4.43
C CYS A 53 -0.08 18.05 3.77
N CYS A 54 0.69 17.55 2.80
CA CYS A 54 1.67 18.34 2.07
C CYS A 54 2.01 17.76 0.70
N TRP A 55 2.66 18.58 -0.12
CA TRP A 55 3.12 18.19 -1.45
C TRP A 55 4.46 18.84 -1.80
N ALA A 56 5.19 18.22 -2.74
CA ALA A 56 6.45 18.74 -3.29
C ALA A 56 6.42 18.72 -4.83
N LYS A 57 7.13 19.67 -5.44
CA LYS A 57 7.32 19.78 -6.89
C LYS A 57 8.78 19.48 -7.22
N VAL A 58 9.02 18.44 -8.00
CA VAL A 58 10.36 17.97 -8.35
C VAL A 58 10.61 18.13 -9.84
N PRO A 59 11.58 18.95 -10.29
CA PRO A 59 11.90 19.07 -11.70
C PRO A 59 12.46 17.75 -12.26
N LEU A 60 11.82 17.16 -13.27
CA LEU A 60 12.27 15.88 -13.83
C LEU A 60 13.66 15.99 -14.46
N VAL A 61 14.02 17.14 -15.03
CA VAL A 61 15.38 17.38 -15.56
C VAL A 61 16.47 17.08 -14.54
N ASN A 62 16.22 17.39 -13.25
CA ASN A 62 17.16 17.12 -12.17
C ASN A 62 17.28 15.63 -11.87
N LEU A 63 16.18 14.87 -11.98
CA LEU A 63 16.13 13.42 -11.79
C LEU A 63 16.66 12.61 -13.00
N LEU A 64 16.58 13.19 -14.19
CA LEU A 64 17.02 12.56 -15.44
C LEU A 64 18.46 12.94 -15.82
N SER A 65 19.11 13.79 -15.03
CA SER A 65 20.51 14.14 -15.19
C SER A 65 21.39 12.89 -15.03
N THR A 66 22.11 12.53 -16.08
CA THR A 66 23.00 11.35 -16.13
C THR A 66 24.36 11.60 -15.50
N THR A 67 24.58 12.78 -14.90
CA THR A 67 25.90 13.24 -14.44
C THR A 67 26.32 12.67 -13.09
N VAL A 68 25.40 12.10 -12.31
CA VAL A 68 25.67 11.66 -10.93
C VAL A 68 25.04 10.30 -10.66
N ASP A 69 25.76 9.43 -9.93
CA ASP A 69 25.32 8.05 -9.64
C ASP A 69 24.10 7.99 -8.70
N ILE A 70 24.04 8.90 -7.72
CA ILE A 70 22.94 9.05 -6.77
C ILE A 70 22.51 10.51 -6.81
N ILE A 71 21.27 10.75 -7.22
CA ILE A 71 20.70 12.09 -7.23
C ILE A 71 20.07 12.32 -5.86
N ARG A 72 20.49 13.41 -5.21
CA ARG A 72 19.92 13.89 -3.96
C ARG A 72 19.32 15.26 -4.22
N LEU A 73 18.02 15.39 -3.96
CA LEU A 73 17.30 16.66 -4.07
C LEU A 73 16.75 17.03 -2.71
N GLU A 74 16.75 18.32 -2.41
CA GLU A 74 16.04 18.90 -1.28
C GLU A 74 15.00 19.85 -1.86
N GLU A 75 13.73 19.44 -1.82
CA GLU A 75 12.63 20.20 -2.40
C GLU A 75 11.71 20.70 -1.27
N PRO A 76 11.21 21.95 -1.33
CA PRO A 76 10.31 22.48 -0.32
C PRO A 76 8.97 21.73 -0.32
N LEU A 77 8.45 21.48 0.88
CA LEU A 77 7.11 20.94 1.11
C LEU A 77 6.12 22.09 1.35
N PHE A 78 5.04 22.07 0.58
CA PHE A 78 3.94 23.01 0.69
C PHE A 78 2.74 22.33 1.36
N GLY A 79 1.90 23.10 2.06
CA GLY A 79 0.68 22.57 2.68
C GLY A 79 -0.42 22.32 1.64
N GLY A 80 -1.41 21.50 2.02
CA GLY A 80 -2.58 21.22 1.18
C GLY A 80 -2.28 20.21 0.05
N THR A 81 -2.99 20.35 -1.08
CA THR A 81 -2.79 19.52 -2.28
C THR A 81 -2.16 20.33 -3.40
N ILE A 82 -1.69 19.67 -4.45
CA ILE A 82 -1.20 20.35 -5.65
C ILE A 82 -2.27 21.26 -6.29
N LEU A 83 -3.54 20.83 -6.24
CA LEU A 83 -4.67 21.55 -6.84
C LEU A 83 -5.21 22.65 -5.93
N ASN A 84 -4.95 22.56 -4.63
CA ASN A 84 -5.37 23.52 -3.63
C ASN A 84 -4.23 23.73 -2.61
N PRO A 85 -3.16 24.45 -3.02
CA PRO A 85 -2.02 24.67 -2.15
C PRO A 85 -2.42 25.58 -1.00
N VAL A 86 -1.95 25.25 0.19
CA VAL A 86 -2.15 26.02 1.41
C VAL A 86 -0.81 26.58 1.83
N GLU A 87 -0.71 27.91 1.89
CA GLU A 87 0.38 28.57 2.60
C GLU A 87 0.19 28.28 4.09
N LEU A 88 1.18 27.62 4.68
CA LEU A 88 1.15 27.32 6.11
C LEU A 88 1.36 28.63 6.88
N ASP A 89 0.27 29.24 7.34
CA ASP A 89 0.30 30.49 8.11
C ASP A 89 1.01 30.27 9.47
N GLU A 90 2.11 30.99 9.68
CA GLU A 90 2.90 30.96 10.92
C GLU A 90 2.05 31.36 12.12
N ASP A 91 1.11 32.29 11.96
CA ASP A 91 0.25 32.75 13.04
C ASP A 91 -0.72 31.65 13.48
N GLU A 92 -1.14 30.76 12.57
CA GLU A 92 -2.02 29.63 12.92
C GLU A 92 -1.25 28.53 13.66
N ILE A 93 -0.04 28.21 13.20
CA ILE A 93 0.83 27.18 13.80
C ILE A 93 1.40 27.66 15.15
N SER A 94 1.76 28.94 15.26
CA SER A 94 2.27 29.55 16.49
C SER A 94 1.17 29.75 17.52
N ARG A 95 -0.06 30.13 17.14
CA ARG A 95 -1.23 30.15 18.04
C ARG A 95 -1.53 28.78 18.67
N ARG A 96 -1.19 27.67 17.98
CA ARG A 96 -1.35 26.29 18.51
C ARG A 96 -0.24 25.90 19.49
N ARG A 97 0.88 26.63 19.59
CA ARG A 97 2.03 26.32 20.47
C ARG A 97 2.24 27.43 21.50
N TYR A 98 1.99 27.15 22.77
CA TYR A 98 2.21 28.12 23.86
C TYR A 98 3.69 28.23 24.28
N GLY A 99 4.12 29.43 24.69
CA GLY A 99 5.39 29.68 25.41
C GLY A 99 6.49 30.42 24.64
N TRP A 100 7.58 30.76 25.34
CA TRP A 100 8.71 31.59 24.85
C TRP A 100 9.36 31.11 23.54
N ARG A 101 9.27 29.82 23.22
CA ARG A 101 9.78 29.27 21.95
C ARG A 101 8.95 29.68 20.73
N ALA A 102 7.67 30.02 20.90
CA ALA A 102 6.81 30.52 19.82
C ALA A 102 7.22 31.94 19.41
N ILE A 103 7.54 32.80 20.39
CA ILE A 103 8.03 34.16 20.16
C ILE A 103 9.37 34.15 19.43
N ALA A 104 10.31 33.28 19.84
CA ALA A 104 11.60 33.14 19.16
C ALA A 104 11.50 32.58 17.73
N LYS A 105 10.40 31.88 17.40
CA LYS A 105 10.12 31.39 16.05
C LYS A 105 9.45 32.43 15.16
N ALA A 106 8.55 33.26 15.71
CA ALA A 106 7.88 34.34 14.98
C ALA A 106 8.83 35.44 14.46
N LEU A 107 10.07 35.48 14.96
CA LEU A 107 11.11 36.42 14.49
C LEU A 107 12.03 35.83 13.40
N LYS A 108 11.87 34.55 13.03
CA LYS A 108 12.66 33.94 11.96
C LYS A 108 11.88 33.97 10.65
N PRO A 109 12.51 34.31 9.51
CA PRO A 109 11.84 34.20 8.23
C PRO A 109 11.44 32.74 7.97
N TYR A 110 10.22 32.56 7.47
CA TYR A 110 9.67 31.26 7.14
C TYR A 110 10.57 30.51 6.15
N THR A 111 10.92 29.28 6.51
CA THR A 111 11.53 28.32 5.60
C THR A 111 10.64 27.07 5.57
N PRO A 112 10.10 26.70 4.40
CA PRO A 112 9.28 25.50 4.30
C PRO A 112 10.08 24.25 4.73
N PRO A 113 9.41 23.24 5.31
CA PRO A 113 10.07 21.97 5.57
C PRO A 113 10.59 21.37 4.25
N MET A 114 11.76 20.73 4.27
CA MET A 114 12.39 20.20 3.06
C MET A 114 12.17 18.69 2.95
N LEU A 115 11.77 18.21 1.78
CA LEU A 115 11.74 16.82 1.39
C LEU A 115 13.09 16.41 0.80
N SER A 116 13.77 15.48 1.47
CA SER A 116 14.97 14.85 0.92
C SER A 116 14.61 13.68 0.02
N ILE A 117 14.94 13.78 -1.26
CA ILE A 117 14.69 12.76 -2.27
C ILE A 117 16.03 12.14 -2.66
N LYS A 118 16.11 10.82 -2.57
CA LYS A 118 17.26 10.04 -3.06
C LYS A 118 16.79 9.18 -4.23
N SER A 119 17.33 9.44 -5.43
CA SER A 119 17.06 8.66 -6.63
C SER A 119 18.31 7.91 -7.10
N LEU A 120 18.11 6.64 -7.46
CA LEU A 120 19.13 5.74 -8.00
C LEU A 120 18.84 5.51 -9.48
N GLN A 121 19.86 5.64 -10.33
CA GLN A 121 19.73 5.43 -11.77
C GLN A 121 19.65 3.93 -12.11
N ILE A 122 18.67 3.52 -12.91
CA ILE A 122 18.47 2.12 -13.35
C ILE A 122 19.76 1.47 -13.91
N PRO A 123 20.60 2.16 -14.73
CA PRO A 123 21.86 1.61 -15.22
C PRO A 123 22.87 1.19 -14.15
N LYS A 124 22.68 1.56 -12.88
CA LYS A 124 23.59 1.23 -11.78
C LYS A 124 23.04 0.18 -10.81
N LEU A 125 21.80 -0.25 -11.00
CA LEU A 125 21.24 -1.39 -10.28
C LEU A 125 22.00 -2.68 -10.66
N SER A 126 21.96 -3.68 -9.79
CA SER A 126 22.54 -4.98 -10.09
C SER A 126 21.88 -5.58 -11.35
N VAL A 127 22.59 -6.49 -12.03
CA VAL A 127 22.04 -7.15 -13.22
C VAL A 127 20.70 -7.82 -12.91
N GLN A 128 20.59 -8.43 -11.73
CA GLN A 128 19.35 -9.04 -11.26
C GLN A 128 18.24 -7.99 -11.18
N GLU A 129 18.43 -6.90 -10.45
CA GLU A 129 17.42 -5.85 -10.27
C GLU A 129 17.01 -5.19 -11.60
N LYS A 130 17.96 -4.99 -12.52
CA LYS A 130 17.67 -4.49 -13.87
C LYS A 130 16.76 -5.44 -14.65
N LEU A 131 17.06 -6.74 -14.62
CA LEU A 131 16.21 -7.75 -15.25
C LEU A 131 14.83 -7.76 -14.61
N GLN A 132 14.74 -7.54 -13.29
CA GLN A 132 13.46 -7.49 -12.61
C GLN A 132 12.61 -6.30 -13.03
N ILE A 133 13.22 -5.11 -13.10
CA ILE A 133 12.53 -3.89 -13.54
C ILE A 133 12.18 -3.95 -15.02
N ALA A 134 13.05 -4.49 -15.88
CA ALA A 134 12.82 -4.58 -17.32
C ALA A 134 11.63 -5.47 -17.71
N GLN A 135 11.20 -6.36 -16.82
CA GLN A 135 10.02 -7.20 -17.01
C GLN A 135 8.71 -6.47 -16.66
N LEU A 136 8.77 -5.35 -15.95
CA LEU A 136 7.57 -4.58 -15.59
C LEU A 136 7.09 -3.72 -16.77
N PRO A 137 5.76 -3.49 -16.91
CA PRO A 137 5.25 -2.53 -17.86
C PRO A 137 5.75 -1.13 -17.53
N SER A 138 6.08 -0.34 -18.55
CA SER A 138 6.54 1.05 -18.39
C SER A 138 5.50 2.00 -17.78
N THR A 139 4.29 1.53 -17.56
CA THR A 139 3.15 2.27 -16.99
C THR A 139 2.94 2.01 -15.50
N VAL A 140 3.72 1.14 -14.87
CA VAL A 140 3.54 0.77 -13.45
C VAL A 140 4.40 1.67 -12.54
N VAL A 141 3.74 2.23 -11.52
CA VAL A 141 4.40 2.85 -10.37
C VAL A 141 4.18 1.92 -9.18
N ALA A 142 5.27 1.38 -8.61
CA ALA A 142 5.19 0.44 -7.50
C ALA A 142 6.34 0.68 -6.51
N PRO A 143 6.12 0.39 -5.20
CA PRO A 143 7.21 0.32 -4.24
C PRO A 143 8.28 -0.69 -4.71
N TYR A 144 9.55 -0.37 -4.46
CA TYR A 144 10.65 -1.27 -4.83
C TYR A 144 10.50 -2.67 -4.22
N SER A 145 9.99 -2.74 -3.00
CA SER A 145 9.67 -3.98 -2.28
C SER A 145 8.59 -4.82 -2.96
N ALA A 146 7.73 -4.23 -3.80
CA ALA A 146 6.69 -4.94 -4.52
C ALA A 146 7.16 -5.58 -5.83
N VAL A 147 8.31 -5.12 -6.37
CA VAL A 147 8.82 -5.56 -7.68
C VAL A 147 8.94 -7.08 -7.79
N PRO A 148 9.56 -7.82 -6.84
CA PRO A 148 9.68 -9.27 -6.96
C PRO A 148 8.33 -9.98 -6.99
N MET A 149 7.33 -9.49 -6.23
CA MET A 149 5.99 -10.08 -6.19
C MET A 149 5.23 -9.81 -7.49
N LEU A 150 5.37 -8.60 -8.06
CA LEU A 150 4.77 -8.24 -9.35
C LEU A 150 5.31 -9.10 -10.49
N GLN A 151 6.59 -9.47 -10.45
CA GLN A 151 7.16 -10.38 -11.45
C GLN A 151 6.51 -11.76 -11.42
N GLU A 152 6.36 -12.36 -10.23
CA GLU A 152 5.69 -13.66 -10.10
C GLU A 152 4.24 -13.59 -10.60
N TYR A 153 3.55 -12.49 -10.27
CA TYR A 153 2.20 -12.22 -10.77
C TYR A 153 2.16 -12.14 -12.31
N MET A 154 3.11 -11.44 -12.92
CA MET A 154 3.19 -11.32 -14.39
C MET A 154 3.54 -12.65 -15.05
N LEU A 155 4.46 -13.45 -14.47
CA LEU A 155 4.81 -14.77 -14.98
C LEU A 155 3.60 -15.71 -14.93
N LEU A 156 2.85 -15.69 -13.83
CA LEU A 156 1.60 -16.43 -13.71
C LEU A 156 0.58 -15.98 -14.76
N MET A 157 0.38 -14.67 -14.93
CA MET A 157 -0.53 -14.11 -15.93
C MET A 157 -0.14 -14.54 -17.35
N MET A 158 1.13 -14.42 -17.72
CA MET A 158 1.64 -14.86 -19.02
C MET A 158 1.45 -16.36 -19.24
N SER A 159 1.72 -17.17 -18.21
CA SER A 159 1.48 -18.62 -18.25
C SER A 159 0.02 -18.95 -18.53
N VAL A 160 -0.91 -18.33 -17.78
CA VAL A 160 -2.35 -18.52 -17.98
C VAL A 160 -2.76 -18.11 -19.40
N LEU A 161 -2.38 -16.90 -19.84
CA LEU A 161 -2.72 -16.37 -21.16
C LEU A 161 -2.18 -17.22 -22.31
N SER A 162 -0.96 -17.77 -22.16
CA SER A 162 -0.32 -18.61 -23.19
C SER A 162 -0.97 -19.99 -23.36
N ASN A 163 -1.68 -20.48 -22.33
CA ASN A 163 -2.33 -21.79 -22.33
C ASN A 163 -3.84 -21.72 -22.63
N LEU A 164 -4.36 -20.55 -23.01
CA LEU A 164 -5.75 -20.38 -23.41
C LEU A 164 -5.98 -20.99 -24.80
N GLN A 165 -6.42 -22.25 -24.85
CA GLN A 165 -6.93 -22.86 -26.08
C GLN A 165 -8.29 -22.26 -26.53
N SER A 166 -9.01 -21.59 -25.62
CA SER A 166 -10.22 -20.82 -25.90
C SER A 166 -10.42 -19.71 -24.85
N PRO A 167 -10.75 -18.46 -25.24
CA PRO A 167 -10.93 -17.33 -24.34
C PRO A 167 -12.17 -17.43 -23.42
N SER A 168 -12.99 -18.48 -23.56
CA SER A 168 -14.25 -18.66 -22.83
C SER A 168 -14.30 -19.84 -21.85
N SER A 169 -13.19 -20.58 -21.66
CA SER A 169 -13.21 -21.73 -20.73
C SER A 169 -13.01 -21.31 -19.26
N VAL A 170 -13.70 -21.96 -18.33
CA VAL A 170 -13.61 -21.74 -16.86
C VAL A 170 -12.17 -21.83 -16.33
N HIS A 171 -11.24 -22.42 -17.11
CA HIS A 171 -9.79 -22.46 -16.86
C HIS A 171 -9.10 -21.07 -16.92
N THR A 172 -9.79 -20.01 -17.34
CA THR A 172 -9.29 -18.62 -17.33
C THR A 172 -9.25 -17.99 -15.94
N CYS A 173 -9.83 -18.64 -14.92
CA CYS A 173 -10.02 -18.04 -13.60
C CYS A 173 -8.96 -18.49 -12.59
N GLU A 174 -7.69 -18.17 -12.83
CA GLU A 174 -6.62 -18.38 -11.85
C GLU A 174 -6.89 -17.54 -10.58
N PRO A 175 -7.20 -18.17 -9.42
CA PRO A 175 -7.61 -17.46 -8.20
C PRO A 175 -6.57 -16.47 -7.69
N ALA A 176 -5.28 -16.82 -7.79
CA ALA A 176 -4.21 -15.97 -7.33
C ALA A 176 -4.15 -14.66 -8.14
N LEU A 177 -4.46 -14.70 -9.44
CA LEU A 177 -4.48 -13.50 -10.29
C LEU A 177 -5.59 -12.50 -9.87
N LYS A 178 -6.69 -13.01 -9.32
CA LYS A 178 -7.81 -12.19 -8.83
C LYS A 178 -7.57 -11.67 -7.41
N LEU A 179 -6.91 -12.45 -6.56
CA LEU A 179 -6.72 -12.13 -5.16
C LEU A 179 -5.54 -11.18 -4.94
N PHE A 180 -4.44 -11.36 -5.68
CA PHE A 180 -3.21 -10.61 -5.46
C PHE A 180 -3.38 -9.07 -5.53
N PRO A 181 -4.14 -8.49 -6.47
CA PRO A 181 -4.40 -7.04 -6.46
C PRO A 181 -5.02 -6.55 -5.14
N LYS A 182 -5.94 -7.33 -4.56
CA LYS A 182 -6.55 -6.98 -3.25
C LYS A 182 -5.54 -7.01 -2.10
N ILE A 183 -4.53 -7.88 -2.18
CA ILE A 183 -3.42 -7.92 -1.21
C ILE A 183 -2.60 -6.64 -1.31
N LEU A 184 -2.34 -6.14 -2.52
CA LEU A 184 -1.60 -4.90 -2.74
C LEU A 184 -2.37 -3.66 -2.30
N ASP A 185 -3.70 -3.68 -2.41
CA ASP A 185 -4.57 -2.54 -2.07
C ASP A 185 -4.70 -2.28 -0.55
N ASP A 186 -4.37 -3.26 0.32
CA ASP A 186 -4.43 -3.10 1.77
C ASP A 186 -3.03 -3.16 2.39
N HIS A 187 -2.54 -2.03 2.91
CA HIS A 187 -1.19 -1.92 3.50
C HIS A 187 -0.89 -2.97 4.58
N ILE A 188 -1.86 -3.30 5.46
CA ILE A 188 -1.63 -4.26 6.55
C ILE A 188 -1.51 -5.68 5.99
N VAL A 189 -2.36 -6.01 5.01
CA VAL A 189 -2.32 -7.31 4.33
C VAL A 189 -1.04 -7.43 3.48
N TYR A 190 -0.69 -6.38 2.75
CA TYR A 190 0.54 -6.28 1.95
C TYR A 190 1.79 -6.54 2.80
N GLU A 191 1.96 -5.81 3.91
CA GLU A 191 3.14 -5.98 4.76
C GLU A 191 3.22 -7.38 5.37
N ALA A 192 2.10 -7.93 5.81
CA ALA A 192 2.03 -9.30 6.31
C ALA A 192 2.44 -10.33 5.24
N PHE A 193 1.91 -10.20 4.03
CA PHE A 193 2.21 -11.05 2.88
C PHE A 193 3.68 -10.94 2.47
N ARG A 194 4.18 -9.71 2.30
CA ARG A 194 5.54 -9.41 1.86
C ARG A 194 6.58 -10.07 2.76
N LEU A 195 6.43 -9.97 4.08
CA LEU A 195 7.36 -10.57 5.04
C LEU A 195 7.45 -12.10 4.88
N VAL A 196 6.36 -12.78 4.53
CA VAL A 196 6.38 -14.22 4.31
C VAL A 196 6.89 -14.55 2.92
N PHE A 197 6.48 -13.79 1.90
CA PHE A 197 6.99 -13.92 0.54
C PHE A 197 8.52 -13.82 0.49
N ASP A 198 9.10 -12.78 1.10
CA ASP A 198 10.56 -12.54 1.11
C ASP A 198 11.34 -13.72 1.72
N ASN A 199 10.72 -14.45 2.64
CA ASN A 199 11.31 -15.61 3.29
C ASN A 199 11.11 -16.91 2.48
N GLU A 200 9.90 -17.15 1.97
CA GLU A 200 9.54 -18.42 1.34
C GLU A 200 9.85 -18.49 -0.17
N MET A 201 9.95 -17.35 -0.84
CA MET A 201 10.31 -17.27 -2.26
C MET A 201 11.83 -17.07 -2.46
N ARG A 202 12.59 -17.10 -1.37
CA ARG A 202 14.04 -16.97 -1.36
C ARG A 202 14.70 -18.28 -1.75
N GLY A 203 15.68 -18.19 -2.64
CA GLY A 203 16.51 -19.32 -3.03
C GLY A 203 15.99 -20.09 -4.25
N PRO A 204 16.70 -21.16 -4.62
CA PRO A 204 16.41 -21.92 -5.84
C PRO A 204 15.21 -22.84 -5.67
N PHE A 205 14.38 -22.89 -6.71
CA PHE A 205 13.29 -23.86 -6.85
C PHE A 205 13.73 -24.98 -7.81
N LYS A 206 13.18 -26.19 -7.63
CA LYS A 206 13.50 -27.34 -8.49
C LYS A 206 13.07 -27.09 -9.94
N THR A 207 11.89 -26.51 -10.13
CA THR A 207 11.36 -26.12 -11.44
C THR A 207 10.73 -24.72 -11.39
N PRO A 208 10.60 -24.03 -12.54
CA PRO A 208 9.81 -22.79 -12.64
C PRO A 208 8.34 -22.98 -12.24
N ASN A 209 7.79 -24.17 -12.49
CA ASN A 209 6.42 -24.51 -12.11
C ASN A 209 6.27 -24.59 -10.59
N ASP A 210 7.24 -25.17 -9.87
CA ASP A 210 7.23 -25.20 -8.40
C ASP A 210 7.26 -23.80 -7.79
N ARG A 211 8.02 -22.89 -8.41
CA ARG A 211 8.07 -21.48 -8.01
C ARG A 211 6.73 -20.79 -8.21
N THR A 212 6.12 -21.00 -9.39
CA THR A 212 4.79 -20.46 -9.72
C THR A 212 3.73 -21.00 -8.75
N GLN A 213 3.72 -22.31 -8.50
CA GLN A 213 2.80 -22.93 -7.56
C GLN A 213 3.00 -22.37 -6.14
N ARG A 214 4.26 -22.19 -5.70
CA ARG A 214 4.54 -21.61 -4.38
C ARG A 214 4.00 -20.19 -4.25
N PHE A 215 4.13 -19.38 -5.31
CA PHE A 215 3.52 -18.06 -5.36
C PHE A 215 1.99 -18.13 -5.24
N CYS A 216 1.32 -18.98 -6.02
CA CYS A 216 -0.12 -19.18 -5.93
C CYS A 216 -0.57 -19.59 -4.52
N ASP A 217 0.13 -20.55 -3.91
CA ASP A 217 -0.15 -21.02 -2.56
C ASP A 217 -0.04 -19.88 -1.53
N LEU A 218 1.02 -19.07 -1.64
CA LEU A 218 1.21 -17.90 -0.76
C LEU A 218 0.08 -16.89 -0.90
N VAL A 219 -0.32 -16.58 -2.14
CA VAL A 219 -1.43 -15.66 -2.40
C VAL A 219 -2.72 -16.21 -1.80
N LEU A 220 -3.02 -17.49 -2.05
CA LEU A 220 -4.26 -18.13 -1.59
C LEU A 220 -4.35 -18.28 -0.07
N ARG A 221 -3.23 -18.28 0.67
CA ARG A 221 -3.27 -18.21 2.15
C ARG A 221 -3.94 -16.93 2.66
N MET A 222 -3.86 -15.83 1.90
CA MET A 222 -4.49 -14.56 2.26
C MET A 222 -5.96 -14.50 1.92
N TRP A 223 -6.51 -15.53 1.27
CA TRP A 223 -7.91 -15.61 0.87
C TRP A 223 -8.90 -15.28 2.00
N PRO A 224 -8.75 -15.80 3.24
CA PRO A 224 -9.69 -15.51 4.32
C PRO A 224 -9.80 -14.03 4.68
N ALA A 225 -8.76 -13.21 4.44
CA ALA A 225 -8.78 -11.77 4.70
C ALA A 225 -9.82 -11.01 3.85
N PHE A 226 -10.29 -11.62 2.75
CA PHE A 226 -11.16 -10.97 1.77
C PHE A 226 -12.55 -11.61 1.64
N ILE A 227 -12.85 -12.59 2.48
CA ILE A 227 -14.07 -13.41 2.38
C ILE A 227 -15.03 -13.19 3.51
N VAL A 228 -14.54 -12.84 4.69
CA VAL A 228 -15.42 -12.36 5.74
C VAL A 228 -16.04 -11.07 5.23
N PRO A 229 -17.37 -11.01 4.99
CA PRO A 229 -18.01 -9.75 4.69
C PRO A 229 -17.67 -8.80 5.83
N LYS A 230 -17.12 -7.62 5.55
CA LYS A 230 -17.16 -6.53 6.55
C LYS A 230 -18.63 -6.45 6.94
N PRO A 231 -19.01 -6.71 8.21
CA PRO A 231 -20.41 -6.80 8.58
C PRO A 231 -21.09 -5.50 8.18
N ARG A 232 -21.92 -5.57 7.13
CA ARG A 232 -22.85 -4.52 6.79
C ARG A 232 -23.93 -4.65 7.84
N ILE A 233 -23.85 -3.78 8.85
CA ILE A 233 -24.74 -3.72 10.00
C ILE A 233 -24.34 -4.72 11.09
N ALA A 234 -24.35 -4.22 12.32
CA ALA A 234 -23.83 -4.84 13.51
C ALA A 234 -24.64 -6.08 13.92
N ASP A 235 -24.00 -7.24 13.97
CA ASP A 235 -24.32 -8.24 14.98
C ASP A 235 -23.39 -8.00 16.17
N GLU A 236 -23.99 -7.68 17.31
CA GLU A 236 -23.35 -7.06 18.48
C GLU A 236 -22.47 -7.99 19.34
N GLU A 237 -22.25 -9.25 18.98
CA GLU A 237 -21.63 -10.21 19.90
C GLU A 237 -20.19 -10.64 19.58
N THR A 238 -19.51 -10.05 18.59
CA THR A 238 -18.12 -10.44 18.29
C THR A 238 -17.17 -9.31 17.90
N LYS A 239 -17.49 -8.06 18.27
CA LYS A 239 -16.54 -6.94 18.12
C LYS A 239 -15.63 -6.85 19.35
N GLU A 240 -14.73 -7.81 19.47
CA GLU A 240 -13.47 -7.54 20.15
C GLU A 240 -12.76 -6.43 19.36
N CYS A 241 -12.39 -5.36 20.05
CA CYS A 241 -11.57 -4.28 19.53
C CYS A 241 -10.22 -4.86 19.07
N GLU A 242 -10.10 -5.32 17.83
CA GLU A 242 -8.79 -5.62 17.26
C GLU A 242 -8.03 -4.30 17.13
N SER A 243 -7.02 -4.11 17.99
CA SER A 243 -6.02 -3.07 17.77
C SER A 243 -5.41 -3.25 16.38
N LYS A 244 -4.97 -2.16 15.73
CA LYS A 244 -4.19 -2.26 14.47
C LYS A 244 -3.03 -3.26 14.58
N ASP A 245 -2.44 -3.38 15.77
CA ASP A 245 -1.39 -4.35 16.08
C ASP A 245 -1.89 -5.80 16.10
N ASP A 246 -3.10 -6.05 16.63
CA ASP A 246 -3.72 -7.37 16.64
C ASP A 246 -4.13 -7.80 15.23
N ARG A 247 -4.69 -6.88 14.46
CA ARG A 247 -4.99 -7.09 13.03
C ARG A 247 -3.71 -7.43 12.25
N ALA A 248 -2.60 -6.70 12.48
CA ALA A 248 -1.33 -6.98 11.83
C ALA A 248 -0.77 -8.37 12.21
N LYS A 249 -0.82 -8.75 13.49
CA LYS A 249 -0.42 -10.09 13.97
C LYS A 249 -1.28 -11.19 13.38
N HIS A 250 -2.59 -10.96 13.27
CA HIS A 250 -3.54 -11.88 12.67
C HIS A 250 -3.24 -12.10 11.18
N MET A 251 -3.10 -11.00 10.41
CA MET A 251 -2.72 -11.06 8.99
C MET A 251 -1.38 -11.74 8.77
N HIS A 252 -0.38 -11.48 9.62
CA HIS A 252 0.92 -12.13 9.51
C HIS A 252 0.86 -13.64 9.82
N SER A 253 0.03 -14.04 10.78
CA SER A 253 -0.22 -15.46 11.06
C SER A 253 -0.97 -16.16 9.91
N MET A 254 -1.88 -15.45 9.23
CA MET A 254 -2.54 -15.89 8.00
C MET A 254 -1.55 -16.10 6.86
N ALA A 255 -0.66 -15.14 6.59
CA ALA A 255 0.38 -15.29 5.58
C ALA A 255 1.27 -16.52 5.83
N LYS A 256 1.57 -16.83 7.10
CA LYS A 256 2.32 -18.03 7.52
C LYS A 256 1.55 -19.35 7.36
N GLY A 257 0.30 -19.32 6.91
CA GLY A 257 -0.53 -20.51 6.72
C GLY A 257 -1.05 -21.13 8.01
N LYS A 258 -1.14 -20.35 9.10
CA LYS A 258 -1.71 -20.82 10.37
C LYS A 258 -3.24 -20.91 10.35
N TYR A 259 -3.88 -20.37 9.32
CA TYR A 259 -5.33 -20.42 9.11
C TYR A 259 -5.59 -21.31 7.90
N GLY A 260 -6.43 -22.32 8.08
CA GLY A 260 -6.88 -23.21 7.03
C GLY A 260 -8.31 -22.90 6.58
N LEU A 261 -8.76 -23.58 5.52
CA LEU A 261 -10.15 -23.51 5.03
C LEU A 261 -11.19 -23.88 6.10
N ARG A 262 -10.80 -24.63 7.13
CA ARG A 262 -11.67 -25.03 8.25
C ARG A 262 -11.92 -23.90 9.25
N ASP A 263 -11.11 -22.86 9.23
CA ASP A 263 -11.23 -21.70 10.13
C ASP A 263 -12.14 -20.61 9.54
N VAL A 264 -12.61 -20.79 8.29
CA VAL A 264 -13.54 -19.90 7.61
C VAL A 264 -14.97 -20.36 7.92
N LYS A 265 -15.68 -19.63 8.80
CA LYS A 265 -17.06 -19.95 9.21
C LYS A 265 -18.08 -19.93 8.06
N GLU A 266 -17.84 -19.11 7.03
CA GLU A 266 -18.69 -19.03 5.84
C GLU A 266 -17.85 -19.22 4.57
N THR A 267 -17.96 -20.38 3.95
CA THR A 267 -17.36 -20.66 2.64
C THR A 267 -18.14 -19.96 1.54
N SER A 268 -18.03 -18.64 1.43
CA SER A 268 -18.59 -17.95 0.24
C SER A 268 -17.87 -18.48 -1.01
N VAL A 269 -18.64 -18.86 -2.03
CA VAL A 269 -18.12 -19.49 -3.23
C VAL A 269 -17.08 -18.56 -3.87
N PRO A 270 -15.81 -18.99 -3.97
CA PRO A 270 -14.69 -18.09 -4.23
C PRO A 270 -14.69 -17.45 -5.63
N PHE A 271 -15.39 -18.08 -6.57
CA PHE A 271 -15.44 -17.68 -7.96
C PHE A 271 -16.89 -17.75 -8.40
N HIS A 272 -17.37 -16.74 -9.15
CA HIS A 272 -18.65 -16.87 -9.84
C HIS A 272 -18.47 -17.96 -10.90
N VAL A 273 -18.77 -19.21 -10.57
CA VAL A 273 -18.91 -20.27 -11.56
C VAL A 273 -20.26 -20.03 -12.22
N ARG A 274 -20.28 -19.32 -13.35
CA ARG A 274 -21.42 -19.37 -14.26
C ARG A 274 -21.33 -20.71 -14.99
N GLU A 275 -22.08 -21.70 -14.54
CA GLU A 275 -22.37 -22.88 -15.37
C GLU A 275 -23.16 -22.40 -16.60
N LEU A 276 -22.48 -22.33 -17.75
CA LEU A 276 -23.17 -22.23 -19.04
C LEU A 276 -23.51 -23.66 -19.45
N VAL A 277 -24.76 -24.05 -19.22
CA VAL A 277 -25.33 -25.27 -19.78
C VAL A 277 -25.43 -25.06 -21.30
N GLU A 278 -24.51 -25.65 -22.06
CA GLU A 278 -24.71 -25.82 -23.50
C GLU A 278 -25.87 -26.81 -23.69
N ARG A 279 -26.99 -26.30 -24.20
CA ARG A 279 -28.05 -27.16 -24.72
C ARG A 279 -27.54 -27.77 -26.02
N THR A 280 -27.43 -29.10 -26.01
CA THR A 280 -27.15 -29.95 -27.18
C THR A 280 -28.26 -29.85 -28.22
#